data_AF-A0A7X2XM29-F1
#
_entry.id   AF-A0A7X2XM29-F1
#
_cell.length_a   1.000
_cell.length_b   1.000
_cell.length_c   1.000
_cell.angle_alpha   90.00
_cell.angle_beta   90.00
_cell.angle_gamma   90.00
#
_symmetry.space_group_name_H-M   'P 1'
#
loop_
_entity.id
_entity.type
_entity.pdbx_description
1 polymer ?
#
loop_
_entity_poly.entity_id
_entity_poly.type
_entity_poly.pdbx_seq_one_letter_code
_entity_poly.pdbx_strand_id
1 'polypeptide(L)'
;SLNRPGASDYINNFVARKHGQEEVTVLDPVLEDILAPTYGIMLYQEQVMQVAQRFAGFSLGKADILRRAMGKKDASAMHEMRASFIQGSLEAGHTVAKAEQVFDVMEKFAGYGFN
;
A
#
# COMPACT_ATOMS: atom_id res chain seq x y z
N SER A 1 8.99 -1.17 16.31
CA SER A 1 8.21 -1.53 17.52
C SER A 1 7.04 -2.40 17.09
N LEU A 2 7.14 -3.73 17.18
CA LEU A 2 6.27 -4.69 16.45
C LEU A 2 5.28 -5.43 17.38
N ASN A 3 4.52 -4.72 18.22
CA ASN A 3 3.52 -5.34 19.09
C ASN A 3 2.33 -4.38 19.32
N ARG A 4 1.36 -4.36 18.39
CA ARG A 4 0.17 -3.49 18.45
C ARG A 4 -1.06 -4.20 17.87
N PRO A 5 -2.27 -4.06 18.45
CA PRO A 5 -3.48 -4.74 17.98
C PRO A 5 -3.84 -4.33 16.54
N GLY A 6 -4.11 -5.29 15.66
CA GLY A 6 -4.29 -5.10 14.21
C GLY A 6 -3.04 -5.41 13.36
N ALA A 7 -1.84 -5.20 13.90
CA ALA A 7 -0.61 -5.70 13.29
C ALA A 7 -0.49 -7.24 13.38
N SER A 8 -1.24 -7.88 14.28
CA SER A 8 -1.13 -9.31 14.58
C SER A 8 -1.46 -10.20 13.37
N ASP A 9 -2.47 -9.85 12.57
CA ASP A 9 -2.85 -10.64 11.38
C ASP A 9 -1.74 -10.58 10.33
N TYR A 10 -1.18 -9.40 10.08
CA TYR A 10 -0.07 -9.23 9.15
C TYR A 10 1.24 -9.84 9.64
N ILE A 11 1.48 -9.85 10.95
CA ILE A 11 2.62 -10.56 11.54
C ILE A 11 2.47 -12.06 11.29
N ASN A 12 1.28 -12.62 11.47
CA ASN A 12 1.02 -14.03 11.19
C ASN A 12 1.25 -14.38 9.73
N ASN A 13 0.68 -13.61 8.78
CA ASN A 13 0.93 -13.80 7.35
C ASN A 13 2.40 -13.59 6.99
N PHE A 14 3.07 -12.59 7.56
CA PHE A 14 4.49 -12.34 7.32
C PHE A 14 5.34 -13.54 7.77
N VAL A 15 5.09 -14.06 8.97
CA VAL A 15 5.77 -15.24 9.51
C VAL A 15 5.47 -16.46 8.66
N ALA A 16 4.20 -16.69 8.31
CA ALA A 16 3.80 -17.82 7.47
C ALA A 16 4.50 -17.77 6.10
N ARG A 17 4.47 -16.63 5.40
CA ARG A 17 5.15 -16.44 4.11
C ARG A 17 6.67 -16.56 4.21
N LYS A 18 7.27 -15.97 5.26
CA LYS A 18 8.71 -16.10 5.54
C LYS A 18 9.15 -17.55 5.71
N HIS A 19 8.29 -18.39 6.31
CA HIS A 19 8.56 -19.81 6.52
C HIS A 19 7.98 -20.72 5.42
N GLY A 20 7.46 -20.15 4.32
CA GLY A 20 6.89 -20.93 3.21
C GLY A 20 5.60 -21.67 3.54
N GLN A 21 4.90 -21.27 4.61
CA GLN A 21 3.61 -21.82 5.05
C GLN A 21 2.41 -21.14 4.36
N GLU A 22 2.64 -20.03 3.68
CA GLU A 22 1.68 -19.30 2.86
C GLU A 22 2.40 -18.79 1.60
N GLU A 23 1.73 -18.82 0.45
CA GLU A 23 2.28 -18.27 -0.79
C GLU A 23 2.32 -16.73 -0.76
N VAL A 24 3.40 -16.15 -1.33
CA VAL A 24 3.49 -14.71 -1.51
C VAL A 24 2.60 -14.28 -2.66
N THR A 25 1.50 -13.59 -2.34
CA THR A 25 0.67 -12.97 -3.37
C THR A 25 1.35 -11.72 -3.93
N VAL A 26 1.68 -11.76 -5.22
CA VAL A 26 2.14 -10.57 -5.96
C VAL A 26 0.93 -9.77 -6.40
N LEU A 27 0.78 -8.56 -5.88
CA LEU A 27 -0.36 -7.68 -6.18
C LEU A 27 -0.34 -7.20 -7.62
N ASP A 28 0.84 -6.78 -8.07
CA ASP A 28 1.17 -6.41 -9.44
C ASP A 28 2.69 -6.56 -9.63
N PRO A 29 3.18 -7.05 -10.80
CA PRO A 29 4.60 -7.19 -11.07
C PRO A 29 5.41 -5.89 -10.85
N VAL A 30 4.82 -4.71 -11.11
CA VAL A 30 5.55 -3.44 -10.93
C VAL A 30 5.81 -3.06 -9.48
N LEU A 31 5.19 -3.78 -8.53
CA LEU A 31 5.31 -3.56 -7.09
C LEU A 31 6.13 -4.65 -6.40
N GLU A 32 6.60 -5.66 -7.13
CA GLU A 32 7.28 -6.82 -6.57
C GLU A 32 8.55 -6.41 -5.83
N ASP A 33 9.37 -5.53 -6.40
CA ASP A 33 10.62 -5.05 -5.79
C ASP A 33 10.38 -4.27 -4.48
N ILE A 34 9.32 -3.46 -4.44
CA ILE A 34 8.94 -2.66 -3.26
C ILE A 34 8.47 -3.56 -2.11
N LEU A 35 7.75 -4.64 -2.42
CA LEU A 35 7.07 -5.49 -1.44
C LEU A 35 7.81 -6.82 -1.18
N ALA A 36 8.81 -7.18 -1.97
CA ALA A 36 9.58 -8.42 -1.80
C ALA A 36 10.26 -8.52 -0.42
N PRO A 37 10.89 -7.47 0.14
CA PRO A 37 11.48 -7.54 1.48
C PRO A 37 10.46 -7.85 2.58
N THR A 38 9.18 -7.64 2.30
CA THR A 38 8.07 -7.85 3.22
C THR A 38 7.10 -8.93 2.75
N TYR A 39 7.56 -9.82 1.86
CA TYR A 39 6.80 -10.98 1.37
C TYR A 39 5.41 -10.59 0.81
N GLY A 40 5.35 -9.50 0.04
CA GLY A 40 4.11 -9.01 -0.57
C GLY A 40 3.18 -8.26 0.39
N ILE A 41 3.61 -7.99 1.63
CA ILE A 41 2.80 -7.30 2.65
C ILE A 41 3.31 -5.86 2.79
N MET A 42 2.41 -4.87 2.73
CA MET A 42 2.79 -3.50 3.06
C MET A 42 2.98 -3.35 4.58
N LEU A 43 4.18 -2.99 5.03
CA LEU A 43 4.55 -2.85 6.44
C LEU A 43 5.13 -1.48 6.80
N TYR A 44 5.65 -0.73 5.82
CA TYR A 44 6.34 0.53 6.04
C TYR A 44 5.65 1.70 5.35
N GLN A 45 5.73 2.90 5.95
CA GLN A 45 5.13 4.10 5.38
C GLN A 45 5.82 4.51 4.07
N GLU A 46 7.11 4.20 3.95
CA GLU A 46 7.91 4.41 2.75
C GLU A 46 7.39 3.57 1.58
N GLN A 47 6.86 2.37 1.84
CA GLN A 47 6.27 1.54 0.79
C GLN A 47 5.00 2.18 0.23
N VAL A 48 4.17 2.83 1.04
CA VAL A 48 3.00 3.61 0.57
C VAL A 48 3.44 4.67 -0.44
N MET A 49 4.51 5.41 -0.11
CA MET A 49 5.02 6.44 -0.99
C MET A 49 5.56 5.84 -2.29
N GLN A 50 6.40 4.81 -2.20
CA GLN A 50 6.98 4.14 -3.37
C GLN A 50 5.92 3.56 -4.30
N VAL A 51 4.87 2.92 -3.75
CA VAL A 51 3.74 2.39 -4.51
C VAL A 51 2.99 3.53 -5.20
N ALA A 52 2.70 4.63 -4.51
CA ALA A 52 2.01 5.78 -5.12
C ALA A 52 2.80 6.40 -6.29
N GLN A 53 4.12 6.49 -6.15
CA GLN A 53 4.98 6.99 -7.23
C GLN A 53 5.01 6.01 -8.40
N ARG A 54 5.18 4.71 -8.13
CA ARG A 54 5.34 3.69 -9.17
C ARG A 54 4.05 3.41 -9.93
N PHE A 55 2.96 3.24 -9.19
CA PHE A 55 1.70 2.75 -9.74
C PHE A 55 0.83 3.88 -10.30
N ALA A 56 0.89 5.08 -9.71
CA ALA A 56 0.04 6.20 -10.08
C ALA A 56 0.83 7.45 -10.54
N GLY A 57 2.15 7.35 -10.69
CA GLY A 57 2.98 8.47 -11.16
C GLY A 57 3.02 9.66 -10.21
N PHE A 58 2.70 9.48 -8.92
CA PHE A 58 2.71 10.59 -7.96
C PHE A 58 4.12 11.18 -7.83
N SER A 59 4.20 12.49 -7.65
CA SER A 59 5.44 13.12 -7.19
C SER A 59 5.73 12.71 -5.74
N LEU A 60 6.98 12.88 -5.29
CA LEU A 60 7.35 12.61 -3.90
C LEU A 60 6.49 13.41 -2.91
N GLY A 61 6.19 14.67 -3.24
CA GLY A 61 5.32 15.53 -2.42
C GLY A 61 3.88 15.02 -2.36
N LYS A 62 3.31 14.62 -3.51
CA LYS A 62 1.94 14.07 -3.55
C LYS A 62 1.85 12.73 -2.81
N ALA A 63 2.87 11.89 -2.92
CA ALA A 63 2.99 10.64 -2.18
C ALA A 63 3.07 10.86 -0.66
N ASP A 64 3.79 11.89 -0.18
CA ASP A 64 3.81 12.24 1.25
C ASP A 64 2.46 12.80 1.73
N ILE A 65 1.73 13.54 0.90
CA ILE A 65 0.36 13.98 1.22
C ILE A 65 -0.55 12.77 1.44
N LEU A 66 -0.51 11.78 0.53
CA LEU A 66 -1.25 10.52 0.70
C LEU A 66 -0.86 9.80 1.99
N ARG A 67 0.44 9.65 2.24
CA ARG A 67 0.98 9.04 3.46
C ARG A 67 0.42 9.72 4.73
N ARG A 68 0.37 11.07 4.75
CA ARG A 68 -0.18 11.84 5.88
C ARG A 68 -1.69 11.67 6.02
N ALA A 69 -2.44 11.68 4.91
CA ALA A 69 -3.89 11.48 4.92
C ALA A 69 -4.25 10.11 5.50
N MET A 70 -3.52 9.08 5.07
CA MET A 70 -3.60 7.72 5.60
C MET A 70 -3.36 7.66 7.10
N GLY A 71 -2.27 8.29 7.59
CA GLY A 71 -1.96 8.30 9.02
C GLY A 71 -2.96 9.06 9.88
N LYS A 72 -3.62 10.09 9.33
CA LYS A 72 -4.68 10.84 10.03
C LYS A 72 -6.07 10.21 9.90
N LYS A 73 -6.23 9.20 9.03
CA LYS A 73 -7.54 8.63 8.66
C LYS A 73 -8.51 9.71 8.17
N ASP A 74 -8.01 10.68 7.41
CA ASP A 74 -8.81 11.78 6.88
C ASP A 74 -9.63 11.30 5.67
N ALA A 75 -10.91 11.04 5.89
CA ALA A 75 -11.81 10.49 4.88
C ALA A 75 -11.93 11.36 3.62
N SER A 76 -11.96 12.69 3.78
CA SER A 76 -12.09 13.62 2.65
C SER A 76 -10.83 13.58 1.80
N ALA A 77 -9.67 13.70 2.44
CA ALA A 77 -8.39 13.64 1.74
C ALA A 77 -8.16 12.26 1.08
N MET A 78 -8.56 11.18 1.75
CA MET A 78 -8.46 9.82 1.19
C MET A 78 -9.31 9.65 -0.07
N HIS A 79 -10.53 10.20 -0.10
CA HIS A 79 -11.38 10.15 -1.29
C HIS A 79 -10.75 10.88 -2.48
N GLU A 80 -10.23 12.10 -2.26
CA GLU A 80 -9.53 12.86 -3.30
C GLU A 80 -8.27 12.15 -3.79
N MET A 81 -7.51 11.55 -2.87
CA MET A 81 -6.32 10.80 -3.22
C MET A 81 -6.65 9.52 -3.99
N ARG A 82 -7.76 8.81 -3.65
CA ARG A 82 -8.21 7.63 -4.40
C ARG A 82 -8.51 7.99 -5.84
N ALA A 83 -9.28 9.06 -6.07
CA ALA A 83 -9.60 9.54 -7.41
C ALA A 83 -8.32 9.92 -8.19
N SER A 84 -7.41 10.67 -7.55
CA SER A 84 -6.10 11.02 -8.11
C SER A 84 -5.24 9.79 -8.45
N PHE A 85 -5.24 8.79 -7.58
CA PHE A 85 -4.44 7.58 -7.72
C PHE A 85 -4.94 6.74 -8.90
N ILE A 86 -6.27 6.54 -8.99
CA ILE A 86 -6.88 5.81 -10.10
C ILE A 86 -6.57 6.51 -11.42
N GLN A 87 -6.76 7.82 -11.50
CA GLN A 87 -6.46 8.59 -12.72
C GLN A 87 -4.99 8.44 -13.13
N GLY A 88 -4.05 8.64 -12.21
CA GLY A 88 -2.62 8.48 -12.50
C GLY A 88 -2.24 7.04 -12.87
N SER A 89 -2.92 6.05 -12.30
CA SER A 89 -2.70 4.64 -12.64
C SER A 89 -3.18 4.30 -14.06
N LEU A 90 -4.30 4.89 -14.49
CA LEU A 90 -4.79 4.75 -15.86
C LEU A 90 -3.82 5.39 -16.86
N GLU A 91 -3.29 6.56 -16.54
CA GLU A 91 -2.26 7.24 -17.36
C GLU A 91 -0.96 6.43 -17.46
N ALA A 92 -0.63 5.66 -16.41
CA ALA A 92 0.48 4.72 -16.40
C ALA A 92 0.18 3.37 -17.11
N GLY A 93 -1.04 3.18 -17.63
CA GLY A 93 -1.44 2.01 -18.41
C GLY A 93 -2.06 0.86 -17.59
N HIS A 94 -2.38 1.09 -16.32
CA HIS A 94 -3.07 0.10 -15.47
C HIS A 94 -4.60 0.17 -15.65
N THR A 95 -5.28 -0.91 -15.27
CA THR A 95 -6.76 -0.95 -15.28
C THR A 95 -7.33 -0.32 -14.01
N VAL A 96 -8.56 0.20 -14.09
CA VAL A 96 -9.29 0.73 -12.91
C VAL A 96 -9.36 -0.33 -11.82
N ALA A 97 -9.75 -1.56 -12.15
CA ALA A 97 -9.88 -2.64 -11.18
C ALA A 97 -8.56 -2.92 -10.44
N LYS A 98 -7.42 -2.87 -11.15
CA LYS A 98 -6.12 -3.06 -10.51
C LYS A 98 -5.74 -1.86 -9.64
N ALA A 99 -5.97 -0.63 -10.12
CA ALA A 99 -5.71 0.59 -9.35
C ALA A 99 -6.53 0.64 -8.05
N GLU A 100 -7.81 0.26 -8.10
CA GLU A 100 -8.66 0.14 -6.92
C GLU A 100 -8.13 -0.92 -5.96
N GLN A 101 -7.80 -2.11 -6.45
CA GLN A 101 -7.23 -3.17 -5.64
C GLN A 101 -5.95 -2.72 -4.91
N VAL A 102 -5.06 -2.01 -5.60
CA VAL A 102 -3.81 -1.49 -5.01
C VAL A 102 -4.10 -0.42 -3.95
N PHE A 103 -5.00 0.51 -4.25
CA PHE A 103 -5.35 1.57 -3.31
C PHE A 103 -6.01 1.01 -2.04
N ASP A 104 -6.91 0.04 -2.19
CA ASP A 104 -7.60 -0.60 -1.05
C ASP A 104 -6.60 -1.34 -0.14
N VAL A 105 -5.53 -1.93 -0.70
CA VAL A 105 -4.43 -2.53 0.07
C VAL A 105 -3.66 -1.45 0.86
N MET A 106 -3.39 -0.29 0.24
CA MET A 106 -2.74 0.84 0.91
C MET A 106 -3.61 1.42 2.04
N GLU A 107 -4.92 1.55 1.83
CA GLU A 107 -5.87 2.03 2.83
C GLU A 107 -6.02 1.04 3.99
N LYS A 108 -6.07 -0.27 3.70
CA LYS A 108 -6.05 -1.29 4.74
C LYS A 108 -4.77 -1.20 5.57
N PHE A 109 -3.62 -0.97 4.94
CA PHE A 109 -2.38 -0.68 5.68
C PHE A 109 -2.48 0.59 6.52
N ALA A 110 -3.06 1.67 5.99
CA ALA A 110 -3.27 2.93 6.72
C ALA A 110 -3.98 2.73 8.07
N GLY A 111 -4.96 1.82 8.11
CA GLY A 111 -5.72 1.50 9.31
C GLY A 111 -4.88 1.00 10.49
N TYR A 112 -3.76 0.32 10.23
CA TYR A 112 -2.98 -0.42 11.23
C TYR A 112 -1.48 -0.05 11.29
N GLY A 113 -0.87 0.29 10.15
CA GLY A 113 0.57 0.55 9.99
C GLY A 113 1.01 2.00 10.25
N PHE A 114 0.05 2.91 10.38
CA PHE A 114 0.27 4.29 10.79
C PHE A 114 -0.15 4.46 12.25
N ASN A 115 0.74 4.08 13.14
CA ASN A 115 0.69 4.41 14.57
C ASN A 115 2.11 4.57 15.10
#